data_AF-A0AAN8JES5-F1
#
_entry.id   AF-A0AAN8JES5-F1
#
_cell.length_a   1.000
_cell.length_b   1.000
_cell.length_c   1.000
_cell.angle_alpha   90.00
_cell.angle_beta   90.00
_cell.angle_gamma   90.00
#
_symmetry.space_group_name_H-M   'P 1'
#
loop_
_entity.id
_entity.type
_entity.pdbx_description
1 polymer ?
#
loop_
_entity_poly.entity_id
_entity_poly.type
_entity_poly.pdbx_seq_one_letter_code
_entity_poly.pdbx_strand_id
1 'polypeptide(L)'
;MFWPYWFQVLGLSLVQKTPRLQWVGIAENGAIPSTAVPIRTNGHSLYYFCEVVVSSKGGQRIPGTLKPTDNSCKYEVDGAVKSSTVFNVLVNPSGASVKWKYVSPRAGVPVGAVKCHEGDNCYLGQSIYGDGICEELPGKIFSGQTQMIMTNDKKVFRCPFKMYLVEK
;
A
#
# COMPACT_ATOMS: atom_id res chain seq x y z
N MET A 1 -62.54 7.66 -7.65
CA MET A 1 -61.81 6.86 -6.64
C MET A 1 -60.72 6.08 -7.38
N PHE A 2 -59.46 6.44 -7.09
CA PHE A 2 -58.19 5.71 -7.24
C PHE A 2 -57.91 4.83 -8.48
N TRP A 3 -56.92 5.25 -9.27
CA TRP A 3 -56.05 4.39 -10.08
C TRP A 3 -54.65 4.35 -9.44
N PRO A 4 -54.00 3.18 -9.29
CA PRO A 4 -52.68 3.09 -8.68
C PRO A 4 -51.57 3.26 -9.73
N TYR A 5 -50.67 4.21 -9.49
CA TYR A 5 -49.40 4.33 -10.18
C TYR A 5 -48.45 3.23 -9.70
N TRP A 6 -48.07 2.33 -10.60
CA TRP A 6 -46.94 1.43 -10.42
C TRP A 6 -45.68 2.11 -10.97
N PHE A 7 -44.87 2.69 -10.10
CA PHE A 7 -43.49 3.08 -10.46
C PHE A 7 -42.59 1.85 -10.31
N GLN A 8 -42.16 1.28 -11.43
CA GLN A 8 -41.03 0.35 -11.45
C GLN A 8 -39.74 1.16 -11.25
N VAL A 9 -39.19 1.11 -10.05
CA VAL A 9 -37.84 1.60 -9.76
C VAL A 9 -36.85 0.58 -10.34
N LEU A 10 -36.32 0.87 -11.53
CA LEU A 10 -35.16 0.18 -12.08
C LEU A 10 -33.95 0.52 -11.20
N GLY A 11 -33.64 -0.38 -10.27
CA GLY A 11 -32.40 -0.33 -9.50
C GLY A 11 -31.22 -0.51 -10.44
N LEU A 12 -30.53 0.59 -10.77
CA LEU A 12 -29.20 0.56 -11.36
C LEU A 12 -28.26 -0.09 -10.34
N SER A 13 -28.01 -1.38 -10.50
CA SER A 13 -26.92 -2.08 -9.84
C SER A 13 -25.62 -1.45 -10.32
N LEU A 14 -25.05 -0.55 -9.52
CA LEU A 14 -23.68 -0.08 -9.66
C LEU A 14 -22.77 -1.30 -9.65
N VAL A 15 -22.22 -1.65 -10.82
CA VAL A 15 -21.15 -2.64 -10.93
C VAL A 15 -19.95 -2.07 -10.19
N GLN A 16 -19.83 -2.41 -8.90
CA GLN A 16 -18.62 -2.12 -8.14
C GLN A 16 -17.51 -2.97 -8.73
N LYS A 17 -16.62 -2.31 -9.48
CA LYS A 17 -15.38 -2.90 -9.97
C LYS A 17 -14.60 -3.42 -8.76
N THR A 18 -14.53 -4.73 -8.60
CA THR A 18 -13.81 -5.36 -7.50
C THR A 18 -12.34 -4.93 -7.56
N PRO A 19 -11.76 -4.42 -6.46
CA PRO A 19 -10.35 -4.06 -6.43
C PRO A 19 -9.52 -5.31 -6.73
N ARG A 20 -8.56 -5.17 -7.65
CA ARG A 20 -7.76 -6.29 -8.17
C ARG A 20 -6.67 -6.69 -7.18
N LEU A 21 -6.15 -5.71 -6.44
CA LEU A 21 -5.30 -5.91 -5.28
C LEU A 21 -6.11 -6.03 -3.99
N GLN A 22 -5.66 -6.91 -3.10
CA GLN A 22 -6.34 -7.21 -1.84
C GLN A 22 -5.33 -7.36 -0.71
N TRP A 23 -5.76 -7.07 0.51
CA TRP A 23 -4.97 -7.33 1.72
C TRP A 23 -5.43 -8.65 2.34
N VAL A 24 -4.51 -9.60 2.48
CA VAL A 24 -4.79 -10.92 3.06
C VAL A 24 -4.04 -11.05 4.37
N GLY A 25 -4.76 -11.39 5.44
CA GLY A 25 -4.19 -11.61 6.77
C GLY A 25 -3.29 -12.83 6.80
N ILE A 26 -2.11 -12.65 7.39
CA ILE A 26 -1.13 -13.71 7.62
C ILE A 26 -1.14 -14.01 9.12
N ALA A 27 -1.38 -15.27 9.46
CA ALA A 27 -1.25 -15.75 10.82
C ALA A 27 0.21 -15.65 11.28
N GLU A 28 0.44 -15.67 12.59
CA GLU A 28 1.80 -15.64 13.14
C GLU A 28 2.65 -16.80 12.57
N ASN A 29 3.83 -16.49 12.06
CA ASN A 29 4.72 -17.41 11.32
C ASN A 29 4.11 -18.01 10.03
N GLY A 30 3.05 -17.41 9.51
CA GLY A 30 2.46 -17.80 8.23
C GLY A 30 3.39 -17.50 7.05
N ALA A 31 3.36 -18.38 6.05
CA ALA A 31 4.10 -18.16 4.81
C ALA A 31 3.49 -17.01 4.00
N ILE A 32 4.35 -16.24 3.33
CA ILE A 32 3.91 -15.20 2.38
C ILE A 32 3.19 -15.89 1.20
N PRO A 33 1.95 -15.49 0.85
CA PRO A 33 1.23 -16.10 -0.26
C PRO A 33 1.98 -15.97 -1.58
N SER A 34 1.91 -16.98 -2.44
CA SER A 34 2.53 -16.93 -3.78
C SER A 34 1.95 -15.85 -4.69
N THR A 35 0.76 -15.34 -4.36
CA THR A 35 0.09 -14.22 -5.03
C THR A 35 0.46 -12.85 -4.44
N ALA A 36 1.36 -12.79 -3.46
CA ALA A 36 1.84 -11.52 -2.91
C ALA A 36 2.52 -10.68 -4.00
N VAL A 37 2.31 -9.37 -3.99
CA VAL A 37 2.87 -8.47 -5.01
C VAL A 37 4.37 -8.30 -4.76
N PRO A 38 5.25 -8.85 -5.62
CA PRO A 38 6.69 -8.75 -5.40
C PRO A 38 7.17 -7.35 -5.78
N ILE A 39 7.97 -6.73 -4.91
CA ILE A 39 8.59 -5.42 -5.13
C ILE A 39 10.08 -5.64 -5.25
N ARG A 40 10.64 -5.35 -6.42
CA ARG A 40 12.08 -5.40 -6.65
C ARG A 40 12.59 -3.97 -6.76
N THR A 41 13.46 -3.59 -5.83
CA THR A 41 14.20 -2.32 -5.90
C THR A 41 15.49 -2.53 -6.71
N ASN A 42 16.19 -1.47 -7.15
CA ASN A 42 17.34 -1.67 -8.06
C ASN A 42 18.50 -2.43 -7.38
N GLY A 43 18.57 -2.42 -6.05
CA GLY A 43 19.48 -3.27 -5.26
C GLY A 43 19.14 -4.76 -5.27
N HIS A 44 18.28 -5.24 -6.17
CA HIS A 44 17.82 -6.63 -6.34
C HIS A 44 17.15 -7.26 -5.12
N SER A 45 16.94 -6.49 -4.05
CA SER A 45 16.24 -6.95 -2.87
C SER A 45 14.75 -7.08 -3.15
N LEU A 46 14.19 -8.22 -2.77
CA LEU A 46 12.77 -8.50 -2.87
C LEU A 46 12.07 -8.05 -1.59
N TYR A 47 10.98 -7.33 -1.75
CA TYR A 47 10.12 -6.86 -0.68
C TYR A 47 8.65 -7.15 -1.02
N TYR A 48 7.82 -7.10 0.02
CA TYR A 48 6.36 -7.11 -0.08
C TYR A 48 5.79 -5.95 0.74
N PHE A 49 4.65 -5.43 0.29
CA PHE A 49 3.85 -4.53 1.12
C PHE A 49 3.08 -5.35 2.15
N CYS A 50 3.12 -4.89 3.40
CA CYS A 50 2.30 -5.41 4.48
C CYS A 50 1.54 -4.26 5.15
N GLU A 51 0.51 -4.56 5.93
CA GLU A 51 -0.16 -3.60 6.81
C GLU A 51 -0.43 -4.20 8.19
N VAL A 52 -0.40 -3.36 9.21
CA VAL A 52 -0.64 -3.75 10.61
C VAL A 52 -1.78 -2.92 11.17
N VAL A 53 -2.68 -3.56 11.91
CA VAL A 53 -3.72 -2.87 12.68
C VAL A 53 -3.12 -2.43 14.01
N VAL A 54 -3.08 -1.13 14.26
CA VAL A 54 -2.43 -0.54 15.45
C VAL A 54 -3.49 -0.06 16.43
N SER A 55 -3.70 -0.83 17.50
CA SER A 55 -4.72 -0.54 18.53
C SER A 55 -4.50 0.81 19.24
N SER A 56 -3.25 1.21 19.45
CA SER A 56 -2.92 2.52 20.06
C SER A 56 -3.30 3.72 19.18
N LYS A 57 -3.62 3.49 17.90
CA LYS A 57 -4.14 4.48 16.95
C LYS A 57 -5.61 4.21 16.61
N GLY A 58 -6.37 3.64 17.54
CA GLY A 58 -7.81 3.37 17.35
C GLY A 58 -8.10 2.29 16.30
N GLY A 59 -7.18 1.34 16.11
CA GLY A 59 -7.31 0.29 15.10
C GLY A 59 -7.00 0.75 13.68
N GLN A 60 -6.27 1.86 13.53
CA GLN A 60 -5.78 2.32 12.24
C GLN A 60 -4.87 1.26 11.59
N ARG A 61 -5.02 1.09 10.27
CA ARG A 61 -4.14 0.24 9.47
C ARG A 61 -2.96 1.05 8.97
N ILE A 62 -1.76 0.61 9.31
CA ILE A 62 -0.51 1.26 8.94
C ILE A 62 0.26 0.35 7.98
N PRO A 63 0.55 0.79 6.73
CA PRO A 63 1.36 0.02 5.82
C PRO A 63 2.82 -0.02 6.26
N GLY A 64 3.49 -1.07 5.85
CA GLY A 64 4.89 -1.32 6.08
C GLY A 64 5.47 -2.17 4.96
N THR A 65 6.65 -2.71 5.25
CA THR A 65 7.43 -3.53 4.33
C THR A 65 7.87 -4.81 5.00
N LEU A 66 7.92 -5.88 4.21
CA LEU A 66 8.33 -7.22 4.64
C LEU A 66 9.38 -7.76 3.66
N LYS A 67 10.51 -8.25 4.17
CA LYS A 67 11.47 -9.03 3.38
C LYS A 67 11.04 -10.51 3.39
N PRO A 68 11.34 -11.30 2.33
CA PRO A 68 11.01 -12.73 2.31
C PRO A 68 11.55 -13.54 3.49
N THR A 69 12.68 -13.11 4.07
CA THR A 69 13.34 -13.75 5.22
C THR A 69 12.83 -13.25 6.57
N ASP A 70 12.06 -12.16 6.59
CA ASP A 70 11.56 -11.56 7.83
C ASP A 70 10.27 -12.28 8.24
N ASN A 71 10.10 -12.49 9.54
CA ASN A 71 8.87 -13.04 10.13
C ASN A 71 7.90 -11.94 10.64
N SER A 72 8.22 -10.67 10.38
CA SER A 72 7.45 -9.54 10.89
C SER A 72 7.40 -8.39 9.88
N CYS A 73 6.23 -7.76 9.81
CA CYS A 73 6.03 -6.54 9.05
C CYS A 73 6.68 -5.37 9.78
N LYS A 74 7.59 -4.65 9.12
CA LYS A 74 8.22 -3.44 9.64
C LYS A 74 7.46 -2.22 9.15
N TYR A 75 7.03 -1.36 10.05
CA TYR A 75 6.21 -0.18 9.74
C TYR A 75 6.64 1.02 10.58
N GLU A 76 6.32 2.22 10.11
CA GLU A 76 6.60 3.47 10.82
C GLU A 76 5.33 3.98 11.50
N VAL A 77 5.46 4.33 12.78
CA VAL A 77 4.44 5.03 13.55
C VAL A 77 5.13 6.00 14.51
N ASP A 78 4.63 7.23 14.56
CA ASP A 78 5.14 8.30 15.43
C ASP A 78 6.66 8.56 15.28
N GLY A 79 7.17 8.45 14.05
CA GLY A 79 8.58 8.69 13.72
C GLY A 79 9.52 7.54 14.04
N ALA A 80 9.02 6.41 14.53
CA ALA A 80 9.82 5.24 14.90
C ALA A 80 9.43 3.99 14.12
N VAL A 81 10.41 3.12 13.86
CA VAL A 81 10.14 1.79 13.31
C VAL A 81 9.58 0.88 14.40
N LYS A 82 8.49 0.21 14.08
CA LYS A 82 7.89 -0.87 14.86
C LYS A 82 7.80 -2.14 13.99
N SER A 83 7.62 -3.28 14.63
CA SER A 83 7.40 -4.54 13.95
C SER A 83 6.20 -5.29 14.54
N SER A 84 5.55 -6.12 13.73
CA SER A 84 4.46 -7.00 14.15
C SER A 84 4.57 -8.34 13.43
N THR A 85 4.35 -9.44 14.14
CA THR A 85 4.24 -10.80 13.57
C THR A 85 2.84 -11.10 13.03
N VAL A 86 1.86 -10.26 13.36
CA VAL A 86 0.49 -10.32 12.85
C VAL A 86 0.27 -9.14 11.91
N PHE A 87 0.04 -9.43 10.64
CA PHE A 87 -0.07 -8.43 9.58
C PHE A 87 -0.86 -8.96 8.39
N ASN A 88 -1.33 -8.06 7.52
CA ASN A 88 -1.85 -8.43 6.21
C ASN A 88 -0.78 -8.18 5.14
N VAL A 89 -0.80 -8.94 4.06
CA VAL A 89 0.09 -8.76 2.88
C VAL A 89 -0.74 -8.35 1.68
N LEU A 90 -0.20 -7.43 0.88
CA LEU A 90 -0.81 -7.04 -0.39
C LEU A 90 -0.63 -8.16 -1.41
N VAL A 91 -1.74 -8.70 -1.88
CA VAL A 91 -1.80 -9.78 -2.87
C VAL A 91 -2.52 -9.33 -4.13
N ASN A 92 -2.24 -10.04 -5.22
CA ASN A 92 -2.88 -9.86 -6.52
C ASN A 92 -3.42 -11.20 -7.02
N PRO A 93 -4.56 -11.67 -6.49
CA PRO A 93 -5.13 -12.96 -6.86
C PRO A 93 -5.57 -12.99 -8.33
N SER A 94 -5.89 -11.83 -8.91
CA SER A 94 -6.33 -11.71 -10.30
C SER A 94 -5.20 -11.81 -11.33
N GLY A 95 -3.94 -11.73 -10.90
CA GLY A 95 -2.79 -11.63 -11.81
C GLY A 95 -2.75 -10.32 -12.61
N ALA A 96 -3.47 -9.27 -12.18
CA ALA A 96 -3.51 -8.00 -12.87
C ALA A 96 -2.12 -7.33 -12.95
N SER A 97 -1.84 -6.63 -14.04
CA SER A 97 -0.56 -5.92 -14.14
C SER A 97 -0.53 -4.71 -13.21
N VAL A 98 0.50 -4.64 -12.37
CA VAL A 98 0.90 -3.43 -11.64
C VAL A 98 2.12 -2.82 -12.31
N LYS A 99 2.26 -1.50 -12.22
CA LYS A 99 3.43 -0.78 -12.72
C LYS A 99 3.83 0.36 -11.79
N TRP A 100 5.08 0.78 -11.91
CA TRP A 100 5.58 1.97 -11.24
C TRP A 100 5.36 3.18 -12.13
N LYS A 101 4.77 4.24 -11.58
CA LYS A 101 4.59 5.51 -12.29
C LYS A 101 5.27 6.64 -11.54
N TYR A 102 6.27 7.22 -12.19
CA TYR A 102 6.84 8.49 -11.76
C TYR A 102 5.87 9.62 -12.12
N VAL A 103 5.74 10.59 -11.21
CA VAL A 103 5.02 11.83 -11.45
C VAL A 103 5.89 12.97 -10.95
N SER A 104 5.87 14.09 -11.67
CA SER A 104 6.57 15.28 -11.20
C SER A 104 5.91 15.79 -9.90
N PRO A 105 6.63 16.51 -9.04
CA PRO A 105 6.07 17.06 -7.80
C PRO A 105 4.81 17.93 -7.99
N ARG A 106 4.57 18.44 -9.21
CA ARG A 106 3.42 19.28 -9.56
C ARG A 106 2.24 18.52 -10.17
N ALA A 107 2.42 17.26 -10.59
CA ALA A 107 1.45 16.52 -11.39
C ALA A 107 0.36 15.79 -10.56
N GLY A 108 0.34 15.95 -9.24
CA GLY A 108 -0.62 15.29 -8.35
C GLY A 108 -0.47 13.77 -8.31
N VAL A 109 -1.47 13.09 -7.75
CA VAL A 109 -1.50 11.62 -7.66
C VAL A 109 -1.93 11.03 -9.01
N PRO A 110 -1.20 10.05 -9.57
CA PRO A 110 -1.59 9.45 -10.85
C PRO A 110 -2.87 8.62 -10.74
N VAL A 111 -3.67 8.60 -11.81
CA VAL A 111 -4.82 7.69 -11.94
C VAL A 111 -4.37 6.23 -11.75
N GLY A 112 -5.14 5.49 -10.96
CA GLY A 112 -4.86 4.09 -10.63
C GLY A 112 -3.84 3.88 -9.51
N ALA A 113 -3.39 4.94 -8.83
CA ALA A 113 -2.52 4.81 -7.66
C ALA A 113 -3.16 3.96 -6.58
N VAL A 114 -2.41 2.98 -6.09
CA VAL A 114 -2.86 2.06 -5.05
C VAL A 114 -2.90 2.80 -3.73
N LYS A 115 -4.10 3.01 -3.20
CA LYS A 115 -4.30 3.61 -1.88
C LYS A 115 -3.84 2.65 -0.78
N CYS A 116 -3.29 3.23 0.27
CA CYS A 116 -3.07 2.56 1.53
C CYS A 116 -4.18 2.95 2.52
N HIS A 117 -4.30 2.26 3.65
CA HIS A 117 -5.36 2.49 4.64
C HIS A 117 -4.98 3.48 5.77
N GLU A 118 -3.83 4.15 5.68
CA GLU A 118 -3.38 5.14 6.65
C GLU A 118 -3.90 6.54 6.28
N GLY A 119 -5.18 6.80 6.57
CA GLY A 119 -5.85 8.05 6.22
C GLY A 119 -6.18 8.19 4.73
N ASP A 120 -6.85 9.28 4.35
CA ASP A 120 -7.49 9.38 3.02
C ASP A 120 -6.52 9.63 1.85
N ASN A 121 -5.33 10.12 2.18
CA ASN A 121 -4.32 10.61 1.24
C ASN A 121 -3.08 9.72 1.16
N CYS A 122 -3.14 8.49 1.68
CA CYS A 122 -2.01 7.57 1.63
C CYS A 122 -2.02 6.66 0.41
N TYR A 123 -0.86 6.48 -0.19
CA TYR A 123 -0.62 5.66 -1.37
C TYR A 123 0.64 4.82 -1.20
N LEU A 124 0.69 3.67 -1.88
CA LEU A 124 1.87 2.82 -1.90
C LEU A 124 2.85 3.30 -2.97
N GLY A 125 4.14 3.25 -2.65
CA GLY A 125 5.19 3.74 -3.52
C GLY A 125 6.55 3.14 -3.24
N GLN A 126 7.53 3.55 -4.04
CA GLN A 126 8.93 3.27 -3.80
C GLN A 126 9.79 4.48 -4.14
N SER A 127 10.95 4.60 -3.50
CA SER A 127 11.97 5.56 -3.89
C SER A 127 12.75 5.05 -5.11
N ILE A 128 13.27 5.99 -5.91
CA ILE A 128 13.98 5.71 -7.17
C ILE A 128 15.47 6.01 -7.12
N TYR A 129 15.96 6.40 -5.94
CA TYR A 129 17.33 6.86 -5.78
C TYR A 129 17.79 6.68 -4.34
N GLY A 130 19.05 6.24 -4.18
CA GLY A 130 19.73 6.18 -2.90
C GLY A 130 21.14 6.79 -2.98
N ASP A 131 21.37 7.81 -2.18
CA ASP A 131 22.65 8.54 -1.99
C ASP A 131 23.23 8.34 -0.59
N GLY A 132 22.67 7.43 0.20
CA GLY A 132 23.02 7.23 1.61
C GLY A 132 22.23 8.09 2.59
N ILE A 133 21.50 9.11 2.11
CA ILE A 133 20.42 9.78 2.85
C ILE A 133 19.10 9.08 2.57
N CYS A 134 18.92 8.70 1.30
CA CYS A 134 17.84 7.87 0.84
C CYS A 134 18.31 6.44 0.55
N GLU A 135 17.41 5.49 0.76
CA GLU A 135 17.55 4.12 0.29
C GLU A 135 16.42 3.82 -0.68
N GLU A 136 16.72 3.00 -1.69
CA GLU A 136 15.74 2.49 -2.64
C GLU A 136 14.87 1.40 -2.00
N LEU A 137 13.74 1.81 -1.46
CA LEU A 137 12.86 0.96 -0.66
C LEU A 137 11.40 1.20 -1.02
N PRO A 138 10.53 0.20 -0.82
CA PRO A 138 9.10 0.43 -0.79
C PRO A 138 8.70 1.23 0.46
N GLY A 139 7.57 1.93 0.37
CA GLY A 139 7.00 2.63 1.49
C GLY A 139 5.66 3.30 1.16
N LYS A 140 5.33 4.30 1.98
CA LYS A 140 4.05 5.03 1.91
C LYS A 140 4.27 6.48 1.47
N ILE A 141 3.36 6.98 0.66
CA ILE A 141 3.32 8.35 0.13
C ILE A 141 2.05 9.01 0.64
N PHE A 142 2.17 10.16 1.29
CA PHE A 142 1.02 11.01 1.59
C PHE A 142 0.90 12.10 0.52
N SER A 143 -0.27 12.19 -0.13
CA SER A 143 -0.58 13.27 -1.05
C SER A 143 -0.45 14.62 -0.35
N GLY A 144 0.12 15.61 -1.04
CA GLY A 144 0.43 16.92 -0.47
C GLY A 144 1.76 16.98 0.30
N GLN A 145 2.36 15.83 0.68
CA GLN A 145 3.71 15.81 1.24
C GLN A 145 4.76 15.70 0.13
N THR A 146 5.91 16.34 0.34
CA THR A 146 7.03 16.29 -0.60
C THR A 146 7.75 14.95 -0.54
N GLN A 147 7.77 14.30 0.63
CA GLN A 147 8.53 13.07 0.87
C GLN A 147 7.62 11.84 0.96
N MET A 148 8.21 10.67 0.73
CA MET A 148 7.64 9.38 1.10
C MET A 148 8.34 8.83 2.34
N ILE A 149 7.65 7.99 3.11
CA ILE A 149 8.18 7.37 4.33
C ILE A 149 8.46 5.89 4.04
N MET A 150 9.66 5.45 4.39
CA MET A 150 10.12 4.07 4.22
C MET A 150 10.82 3.61 5.50
N THR A 151 10.89 2.30 5.68
CA THR A 151 11.56 1.69 6.84
C THR A 151 12.55 0.65 6.39
N ASN A 152 13.75 0.66 6.96
CA ASN A 152 14.69 -0.46 6.87
C ASN A 152 15.26 -0.73 8.26
N ASP A 153 15.07 -1.95 8.72
CA ASP A 153 15.50 -2.44 10.03
C ASP A 153 15.04 -1.55 11.20
N LYS A 154 15.88 -0.64 11.69
CA LYS A 154 15.57 0.26 12.82
C LYS A 154 15.50 1.74 12.41
N LYS A 155 15.59 2.04 11.12
CA LYS A 155 15.67 3.41 10.60
C LYS A 155 14.43 3.76 9.77
N VAL A 156 13.98 5.00 9.94
CA VAL A 156 12.96 5.64 9.11
C VAL A 156 13.65 6.54 8.10
N PHE A 157 13.32 6.37 6.82
CA PHE A 157 13.83 7.18 5.72
C PHE A 157 12.71 8.07 5.18
N ARG A 158 13.07 9.30 4.79
CA ARG A 158 12.15 10.27 4.19
C ARG A 158 12.74 10.77 2.88
N CYS A 159 12.14 10.38 1.76
CA CYS A 159 12.75 10.60 0.45
C CYS A 159 11.85 11.40 -0.49
N PRO A 160 12.38 12.44 -1.16
CA PRO A 160 11.58 13.28 -2.06
C PRO A 160 11.33 12.62 -3.42
N PHE A 161 12.21 11.72 -3.86
CA PHE A 161 12.10 11.03 -5.14
C PHE A 161 11.27 9.76 -4.99
N LYS A 162 10.07 9.75 -5.57
CA LYS A 162 9.06 8.70 -5.37
C LYS A 162 8.34 8.31 -6.65
N MET A 163 8.01 7.03 -6.77
CA MET A 163 7.08 6.47 -7.75
C MET A 163 5.88 5.87 -7.05
N TYR A 164 4.71 5.98 -7.67
CA TYR A 164 3.49 5.35 -7.21
C TYR A 164 3.38 3.95 -7.77
N LEU A 165 2.93 3.01 -6.94
CA LEU A 165 2.39 1.74 -7.44
C LEU A 165 1.02 2.04 -8.07
N VAL A 166 0.81 1.64 -9.32
CA VAL A 166 -0.47 1.83 -10.00
C VAL A 166 -0.99 0.52 -10.61
N GLU A 167 -2.31 0.30 -10.52
CA GLU A 167 -3.01 -0.77 -11.23
C GLU A 167 -3.20 -0.40 -12.71
N LYS A 168 -3.03 -1.36 -13.62
CA LYS A 168 -3.25 -1.17 -15.07
C LYS A 168 -4.66 -1.58 -15.50
#